data_AF-A0ABD1IN69-F1
#
_entry.id   AF-A0ABD1IN69-F1
#
_cell.length_a   1.000
_cell.length_b   1.000
_cell.length_c   1.000
_cell.angle_alpha   90.00
_cell.angle_beta   90.00
_cell.angle_gamma   90.00
#
_symmetry.space_group_name_H-M   'P 1'
#
loop_
_entity.id
_entity.type
_entity.pdbx_description
1 polymer ?
#
loop_
_entity_poly.entity_id
_entity_poly.type
_entity_poly.pdbx_seq_one_letter_code
_entity_poly.pdbx_strand_id
1 'polypeptide(L)'
;MKMAAQSPTKRKMEEEPVTGYLHEVSPVKTSRRNVRYFDATVQTGQGDYKRVVCFSPDKRAAFQQATDNKQSVKLIDAQKTISSSNPGTFDVLVSSRSSVEAAEQLPFPWREPPTADKVAIVDVLALGPRQRVGMMEARVLQATANRVVPVNGVASELRVFEICDPTGQTALTLWDRQIMSVQEGKSYRFTALSTRKEGDRTVLTSSLQTAITAVGDVGRPPSVRMLAVAGDQAVRGQVTGVQIVVKPRCRRCHAGQESVTARSTTHRCERCGILQHTNAYVFTYSGMVMVATRNGEELSLTLTNSAVFNYVRDNYLARMAHDGPSLEEEVIGLSELEATVNGEGLVVRFGPGVQAEVSGSAKQDGAQGEEVKTCELGELLAESEDINA
;
A
#
# COMPACT_ATOMS: atom_id res chain seq x y z
N MET A 1 10.80 -29.98 -63.76
CA MET A 1 11.13 -30.45 -62.40
C MET A 1 11.34 -29.25 -61.49
N LYS A 2 10.34 -28.87 -60.69
CA LYS A 2 10.49 -27.89 -59.61
C LYS A 2 10.47 -28.68 -58.31
N MET A 3 11.60 -28.69 -57.61
CA MET A 3 11.68 -29.24 -56.26
C MET A 3 11.03 -28.28 -55.29
N ALA A 4 9.97 -28.73 -54.61
CA ALA A 4 9.37 -28.02 -53.49
C ALA A 4 10.22 -28.30 -52.24
N ALA A 5 10.82 -27.25 -51.68
CA ALA A 5 11.45 -27.29 -50.37
C ALA A 5 10.36 -27.38 -49.30
N GLN A 6 10.38 -28.47 -48.52
CA GLN A 6 9.51 -28.66 -47.36
C GLN A 6 10.03 -27.85 -46.18
N SER A 7 9.17 -27.02 -45.60
CA SER A 7 9.41 -26.28 -44.35
C SER A 7 9.62 -27.24 -43.17
N PRO A 8 10.48 -26.92 -42.19
CA PRO A 8 10.73 -27.80 -41.06
C PRO A 8 9.51 -27.84 -40.14
N THR A 9 8.93 -29.02 -40.01
CA THR A 9 7.84 -29.38 -39.11
C THR A 9 8.23 -28.97 -37.68
N LYS A 10 7.44 -28.05 -37.08
CA LYS A 10 7.48 -27.79 -35.64
C LYS A 10 7.29 -29.12 -34.91
N ARG A 11 8.36 -29.64 -34.30
CA ARG A 11 8.26 -30.75 -33.34
C ARG A 11 7.32 -30.27 -32.23
N LYS A 12 6.14 -30.90 -32.11
CA LYS A 12 5.31 -30.84 -30.91
C LYS A 12 6.16 -31.42 -29.78
N MET A 13 6.73 -30.55 -28.96
CA MET A 13 7.24 -30.93 -27.66
C MET A 13 6.01 -31.30 -26.84
N GLU A 14 5.87 -32.56 -26.43
CA GLU A 14 4.79 -32.98 -25.54
C GLU A 14 4.90 -32.11 -24.28
N GLU A 15 3.91 -31.23 -24.07
CA GLU A 15 3.86 -30.37 -22.88
C GLU A 15 3.54 -31.26 -21.69
N GLU A 16 4.57 -31.71 -20.97
CA GLU A 16 4.39 -32.52 -19.77
C GLU A 16 3.50 -31.79 -18.75
N PRO A 17 2.47 -32.46 -18.21
CA PRO A 17 1.55 -31.86 -17.26
C PRO A 17 2.29 -31.48 -15.98
N VAL A 18 1.95 -30.33 -15.41
CA VAL A 18 2.53 -29.87 -14.14
C VAL A 18 1.74 -30.50 -13.00
N THR A 19 2.40 -31.32 -12.17
CA THR A 19 1.80 -31.94 -10.98
C THR A 19 2.36 -31.30 -9.71
N GLY A 20 1.50 -31.12 -8.71
CA GLY A 20 1.91 -30.49 -7.47
C GLY A 20 0.77 -30.16 -6.52
N TYR A 21 1.12 -29.54 -5.39
CA TYR A 21 0.14 -28.97 -4.46
C TYR A 21 -0.04 -27.48 -4.74
N LEU A 22 -1.29 -27.00 -4.70
CA LEU A 22 -1.60 -25.58 -4.87
C LEU A 22 -1.52 -24.83 -3.55
N HIS A 23 -1.08 -23.58 -3.64
CA HIS A 23 -0.87 -22.63 -2.54
C HIS A 23 -1.27 -21.21 -2.97
N GLU A 24 -1.60 -20.36 -1.99
CA GLU A 24 -1.73 -18.90 -2.13
C GLU A 24 -2.56 -18.41 -3.34
N VAL A 25 -3.82 -18.84 -3.45
CA VAL A 25 -4.70 -18.44 -4.57
C VAL A 25 -5.16 -16.99 -4.42
N SER A 26 -4.70 -16.11 -5.32
CA SER A 26 -5.04 -14.69 -5.28
C SER A 26 -6.51 -14.42 -5.65
N PRO A 27 -7.07 -13.26 -5.27
CA PRO A 27 -8.31 -12.76 -5.87
C PRO A 27 -8.18 -12.61 -7.39
N VAL A 28 -9.31 -12.61 -8.12
CA VAL A 28 -9.31 -12.32 -9.57
C VAL A 28 -8.93 -10.87 -9.81
N LYS A 29 -7.86 -10.66 -10.58
CA LYS A 29 -7.29 -9.40 -11.02
C LYS A 29 -7.68 -9.13 -12.48
N THR A 30 -7.59 -7.87 -12.90
CA THR A 30 -7.79 -7.44 -14.29
C THR A 30 -6.53 -6.78 -14.80
N SER A 31 -6.00 -7.24 -15.95
CA SER A 31 -4.79 -6.69 -16.56
C SER A 31 -5.05 -5.33 -17.22
N ARG A 32 -3.97 -4.63 -17.60
CA ARG A 32 -4.08 -3.37 -18.37
C ARG A 32 -4.80 -3.54 -19.71
N ARG A 33 -4.79 -4.76 -20.28
CA ARG A 33 -5.49 -5.11 -21.53
C ARG A 33 -6.90 -5.65 -21.27
N ASN A 34 -7.47 -5.40 -20.09
CA ASN A 34 -8.79 -5.86 -19.66
C ASN A 34 -8.97 -7.39 -19.64
N VAL A 35 -7.87 -8.15 -19.50
CA VAL A 35 -7.91 -9.62 -19.37
C VAL A 35 -7.99 -9.98 -17.90
N ARG A 36 -8.96 -10.83 -17.51
CA ARG A 36 -9.14 -11.31 -16.13
C ARG A 36 -8.25 -12.52 -15.86
N TYR A 37 -7.56 -12.52 -14.73
CA TYR A 37 -6.67 -13.60 -14.32
C TYR A 37 -6.54 -13.68 -12.80
N PHE A 38 -5.99 -14.76 -12.28
CA PHE A 38 -5.55 -14.85 -10.88
C PHE A 38 -4.19 -15.55 -10.82
N ASP A 39 -3.46 -15.32 -9.73
CA ASP A 39 -2.18 -15.96 -9.46
C ASP A 39 -2.36 -17.05 -8.39
N ALA A 40 -1.51 -18.08 -8.44
CA ALA A 40 -1.36 -19.08 -7.39
C ALA A 40 0.11 -19.57 -7.38
N THR A 41 0.47 -20.42 -6.43
CA THR A 41 1.77 -21.07 -6.36
C THR A 41 1.57 -22.58 -6.40
N VAL A 42 2.39 -23.30 -7.18
CA VAL A 42 2.37 -24.77 -7.23
C VAL A 42 3.69 -25.34 -6.69
N GLN A 43 3.59 -26.23 -5.72
CA GLN A 43 4.71 -27.01 -5.18
C GLN A 43 4.94 -28.24 -6.06
N THR A 44 6.03 -28.25 -6.81
CA THR A 44 6.42 -29.36 -7.71
C THR A 44 7.47 -30.29 -7.12
N GLY A 45 7.93 -30.04 -5.89
CA GLY A 45 8.93 -30.86 -5.18
C GLY A 45 9.04 -30.52 -3.69
N GLN A 46 10.00 -31.13 -2.96
CA GLN A 46 10.19 -30.89 -1.51
C GLN A 46 10.60 -29.46 -1.13
N GLY A 47 11.05 -28.66 -2.09
CA GLY A 47 11.38 -27.23 -1.93
C GLY A 47 11.19 -26.43 -3.22
N ASP A 48 10.50 -27.00 -4.21
CA ASP A 48 10.32 -26.39 -5.53
C ASP A 48 8.92 -25.79 -5.62
N TYR A 49 8.86 -24.46 -5.72
CA TYR A 49 7.63 -23.71 -5.86
C TYR A 49 7.69 -22.89 -7.14
N LYS A 50 6.63 -22.96 -7.96
CA LYS A 50 6.53 -22.24 -9.23
C LYS A 50 5.28 -21.37 -9.22
N ARG A 51 5.38 -20.16 -9.77
CA ARG A 51 4.23 -19.28 -9.91
C ARG A 51 3.30 -19.81 -10.98
N VAL A 52 2.00 -19.80 -10.70
CA VAL A 52 0.92 -20.13 -11.63
C VAL A 52 0.14 -18.86 -11.96
N VAL A 53 -0.09 -18.59 -13.23
CA VAL A 53 -0.97 -17.50 -13.70
C VAL A 53 -2.12 -18.12 -14.49
N CYS A 54 -3.34 -17.99 -13.97
CA CYS A 54 -4.53 -18.54 -14.59
C CYS A 54 -5.38 -17.46 -15.26
N PHE A 55 -5.53 -17.54 -16.58
CA PHE A 55 -6.36 -16.64 -17.40
C PHE A 55 -7.82 -17.11 -17.52
N SER A 56 -8.25 -18.06 -16.69
CA SER A 56 -9.63 -18.56 -16.63
C SER A 56 -10.21 -18.39 -15.23
N PRO A 57 -10.85 -17.24 -14.94
CA PRO A 57 -11.38 -16.93 -13.62
C PRO A 57 -12.31 -18.00 -13.04
N ASP A 58 -13.04 -18.72 -13.90
CA ASP A 58 -13.98 -19.78 -13.50
C ASP A 58 -13.30 -20.94 -12.79
N LYS A 59 -11.98 -21.15 -13.03
CA LYS A 59 -11.19 -22.19 -12.38
C LYS A 59 -10.75 -21.82 -10.95
N ARG A 60 -10.94 -20.57 -10.51
CA ARG A 60 -10.47 -20.11 -9.20
C ARG A 60 -11.07 -20.91 -8.04
N ALA A 61 -12.35 -21.28 -8.13
CA ALA A 61 -13.01 -22.06 -7.08
C ALA A 61 -12.37 -23.44 -6.91
N ALA A 62 -12.05 -24.13 -8.01
CA ALA A 62 -11.35 -25.41 -7.98
C ALA A 62 -9.92 -25.28 -7.41
N PHE A 63 -9.19 -24.22 -7.77
CA PHE A 63 -7.86 -23.95 -7.22
C PHE A 63 -7.91 -23.68 -5.70
N GLN A 64 -8.89 -22.90 -5.26
CA GLN A 64 -9.08 -22.60 -3.84
C GLN A 64 -9.42 -23.86 -3.07
N GLN A 65 -10.38 -24.66 -3.55
CA GLN A 65 -10.76 -25.92 -2.94
C GLN A 65 -9.58 -26.90 -2.85
N ALA A 66 -8.77 -27.02 -3.89
CA ALA A 66 -7.58 -27.86 -3.88
C ALA A 66 -6.53 -27.37 -2.85
N THR A 67 -6.41 -26.05 -2.66
CA THR A 67 -5.52 -25.45 -1.65
C THR A 67 -6.04 -25.75 -0.24
N ASP A 68 -7.32 -25.50 0.01
CA ASP A 68 -7.96 -25.68 1.32
C ASP A 68 -7.92 -27.16 1.78
N ASN A 69 -8.11 -28.08 0.82
CA ASN A 69 -8.07 -29.53 1.06
C ASN A 69 -6.65 -30.11 1.05
N LYS A 70 -5.61 -29.31 0.78
CA LYS A 70 -4.23 -29.77 0.57
C LYS A 70 -4.16 -30.90 -0.46
N GLN A 71 -4.98 -30.81 -1.49
CA GLN A 71 -5.14 -31.83 -2.52
C GLN A 71 -4.08 -31.65 -3.61
N SER A 72 -3.44 -32.76 -4.00
CA SER A 72 -2.54 -32.80 -5.14
C SER A 72 -3.31 -32.64 -6.44
N VAL A 73 -2.80 -31.80 -7.34
CA VAL A 73 -3.42 -31.53 -8.64
C VAL A 73 -2.47 -31.81 -9.79
N LYS A 74 -3.06 -32.11 -10.94
CA LYS A 74 -2.43 -32.22 -12.24
C LYS A 74 -3.01 -31.13 -13.15
N LEU A 75 -2.14 -30.23 -13.60
CA LEU A 75 -2.47 -29.18 -14.57
C LEU A 75 -2.11 -29.70 -15.97
N ILE A 76 -3.15 -30.05 -16.74
CA ILE A 76 -3.02 -30.57 -18.11
C ILE A 76 -3.13 -29.41 -19.09
N ASP A 77 -2.38 -29.46 -20.20
CA ASP A 77 -2.29 -28.39 -21.21
C ASP A 77 -1.94 -27.02 -20.60
N ALA A 78 -1.07 -27.01 -19.59
CA ALA A 78 -0.52 -25.81 -18.98
C ALA A 78 0.83 -25.46 -19.63
N GLN A 79 1.03 -24.19 -19.96
CA GLN A 79 2.24 -23.74 -20.65
C GLN A 79 3.32 -23.34 -19.64
N LYS A 80 4.56 -23.81 -19.85
CA LYS A 80 5.73 -23.36 -19.08
C LYS A 80 6.37 -22.17 -19.80
N THR A 81 6.55 -21.05 -19.11
CA THR A 81 7.18 -19.83 -19.65
C THR A 81 8.34 -19.39 -18.79
N ILE A 82 9.34 -18.72 -19.35
CA ILE A 82 10.48 -18.21 -18.56
C ILE A 82 9.94 -17.31 -17.44
N SER A 83 10.35 -17.58 -16.20
CA SER A 83 9.84 -16.83 -15.06
C SER A 83 10.25 -15.37 -15.17
N SER A 84 9.27 -14.50 -15.00
CA SER A 84 9.51 -13.04 -14.92
C SER A 84 10.07 -12.60 -13.57
N SER A 85 9.98 -13.48 -12.56
CA SER A 85 10.31 -13.19 -11.17
C SER A 85 11.64 -13.82 -10.73
N ASN A 86 11.97 -15.02 -11.23
CA ASN A 86 13.17 -15.76 -10.81
C ASN A 86 13.99 -16.21 -12.04
N PRO A 87 15.15 -15.58 -12.32
CA PRO A 87 16.02 -15.97 -13.42
C PRO A 87 16.41 -17.46 -13.33
N GLY A 88 16.29 -18.19 -14.44
CA GLY A 88 16.61 -19.63 -14.51
C GLY A 88 15.46 -20.58 -14.13
N THR A 89 14.26 -20.06 -13.84
CA THR A 89 13.06 -20.87 -13.55
C THR A 89 11.94 -20.60 -14.57
N PHE A 90 10.80 -21.29 -14.41
CA PHE A 90 9.61 -21.11 -15.25
C PHE A 90 8.37 -20.77 -14.43
N ASP A 91 7.50 -19.95 -15.01
CA ASP A 91 6.12 -19.71 -14.56
C ASP A 91 5.17 -20.64 -15.35
N VAL A 92 4.08 -21.07 -14.71
CA VAL A 92 3.04 -21.95 -15.29
C VAL A 92 1.83 -21.12 -15.70
N LEU A 93 1.48 -21.13 -16.98
CA LEU A 93 0.30 -20.44 -17.51
C LEU A 93 -0.85 -21.42 -17.71
N VAL A 94 -1.97 -21.14 -17.07
CA VAL A 94 -3.20 -21.92 -17.17
C VAL A 94 -4.21 -21.12 -17.99
N SER A 95 -4.73 -21.72 -19.05
CA SER A 95 -5.67 -21.10 -19.98
C SER A 95 -7.04 -21.77 -19.91
N SER A 96 -7.97 -21.36 -20.79
CA SER A 96 -9.27 -21.99 -20.91
C SER A 96 -9.17 -23.45 -21.33
N ARG A 97 -8.14 -23.80 -22.12
CA ARG A 97 -7.88 -25.16 -22.61
C ARG A 97 -7.29 -26.09 -21.56
N SER A 98 -6.63 -25.53 -20.55
CA SER A 98 -6.01 -26.31 -19.49
C SER A 98 -7.07 -26.93 -18.58
N SER A 99 -6.87 -28.17 -18.11
CA SER A 99 -7.73 -28.80 -17.08
C SER A 99 -6.98 -28.91 -15.75
N VAL A 100 -7.76 -28.96 -14.67
CA VAL A 100 -7.26 -29.20 -13.30
C VAL A 100 -7.88 -30.51 -12.85
N GLU A 101 -7.05 -31.51 -12.64
CA GLU A 101 -7.48 -32.83 -12.20
C GLU A 101 -6.81 -33.19 -10.88
N ALA A 102 -7.42 -34.07 -10.10
CA ALA A 102 -6.76 -34.64 -8.93
C ALA A 102 -5.58 -35.48 -9.39
N ALA A 103 -4.41 -35.29 -8.78
CA ALA A 103 -3.26 -36.15 -8.99
C ALA A 103 -3.24 -37.26 -7.92
N GLU A 104 -2.74 -38.43 -8.32
CA GLU A 104 -2.37 -39.50 -7.38
C GLU A 104 -1.30 -39.02 -6.38
N GLN A 105 -1.06 -39.82 -5.33
CA GLN A 105 -0.08 -39.46 -4.30
C GLN A 105 1.27 -39.09 -4.91
N LEU A 106 1.69 -37.85 -4.68
CA LEU A 106 2.97 -37.33 -5.14
C LEU A 106 4.12 -37.89 -4.28
N PRO A 107 5.35 -38.02 -4.83
CA PRO A 107 6.50 -38.57 -4.11
C PRO A 107 7.04 -37.62 -3.02
N PHE A 108 6.37 -36.49 -2.78
CA PHE A 108 6.70 -35.52 -1.74
C PHE A 108 5.42 -35.07 -1.04
N PRO A 109 5.45 -34.80 0.27
CA PRO A 109 4.28 -34.31 0.99
C PRO A 109 4.01 -32.85 0.66
N TRP A 110 2.76 -32.43 0.90
CA TRP A 110 2.41 -31.03 0.98
C TRP A 110 3.30 -30.34 2.03
N ARG A 111 3.91 -29.21 1.65
CA ARG A 111 4.66 -28.34 2.55
C ARG A 111 4.26 -26.89 2.30
N GLU A 112 4.04 -26.16 3.38
CA GLU A 112 3.84 -24.71 3.33
C GLU A 112 4.97 -24.09 2.48
N PRO A 113 4.65 -23.18 1.54
CA PRO A 113 5.69 -22.45 0.83
C PRO A 113 6.62 -21.78 1.83
N PRO A 114 7.94 -21.70 1.55
CA PRO A 114 8.82 -20.82 2.29
C PRO A 114 8.14 -19.46 2.35
N THR A 115 7.95 -18.94 3.55
CA THR A 115 7.52 -17.55 3.72
C THR A 115 8.46 -16.72 2.89
N ALA A 116 7.91 -15.96 1.92
CA ALA A 116 8.69 -15.28 0.88
C ALA A 116 10.03 -14.82 1.46
N ASP A 117 11.14 -15.38 0.94
CA ASP A 117 12.44 -15.28 1.59
C ASP A 117 12.69 -13.83 2.01
N LYS A 118 12.97 -13.66 3.31
CA LYS A 118 13.25 -12.34 3.86
C LYS A 118 14.49 -11.80 3.14
N VAL A 119 14.27 -10.77 2.34
CA VAL A 119 15.33 -10.08 1.60
C VAL A 119 15.96 -9.07 2.54
N ALA A 120 17.27 -9.14 2.69
CA ALA A 120 18.04 -8.16 3.44
C ALA A 120 18.29 -6.91 2.60
N ILE A 121 18.47 -5.76 3.25
CA ILE A 121 18.72 -4.48 2.55
C ILE A 121 19.98 -4.56 1.68
N VAL A 122 21.04 -5.24 2.14
CA VAL A 122 22.26 -5.42 1.33
C VAL A 122 22.00 -6.08 -0.03
N ASP A 123 21.10 -7.07 -0.06
CA ASP A 123 20.74 -7.77 -1.30
C ASP A 123 19.85 -6.89 -2.19
N VAL A 124 18.94 -6.12 -1.59
CA VAL A 124 18.13 -5.11 -2.31
C VAL A 124 19.02 -4.10 -3.02
N LEU A 125 20.10 -3.64 -2.38
CA LEU A 125 21.00 -2.65 -2.94
C LEU A 125 21.75 -3.17 -4.18
N ALA A 126 21.95 -4.49 -4.29
CA ALA A 126 22.57 -5.12 -5.45
C ALA A 126 21.62 -5.27 -6.66
N LEU A 127 20.31 -5.06 -6.47
CA LEU A 127 19.32 -5.18 -7.54
C LEU A 127 19.39 -4.00 -8.53
N GLY A 128 19.04 -4.29 -9.79
CA GLY A 128 18.79 -3.28 -10.81
C GLY A 128 17.48 -2.51 -10.54
N PRO A 129 17.22 -1.41 -11.28
CA PRO A 129 15.96 -0.66 -11.14
C PRO A 129 14.74 -1.47 -11.60
N ARG A 130 13.56 -1.11 -11.07
CA ARG A 130 12.24 -1.67 -11.39
C ARG A 130 12.09 -3.16 -11.09
N GLN A 131 12.94 -3.69 -10.23
CA GLN A 131 12.84 -5.07 -9.74
C GLN A 131 11.84 -5.13 -8.59
N ARG A 132 11.04 -6.19 -8.54
CA ARG A 132 10.19 -6.45 -7.38
C ARG A 132 11.06 -6.99 -6.25
N VAL A 133 10.81 -6.47 -5.06
CA VAL A 133 11.47 -6.96 -3.84
C VAL A 133 10.52 -7.93 -3.14
N GLY A 134 11.09 -9.03 -2.64
CA GLY A 134 10.38 -10.01 -1.80
C GLY A 134 9.93 -9.41 -0.47
N MET A 135 9.65 -10.26 0.50
CA MET A 135 9.36 -9.78 1.86
C MET A 135 10.63 -9.12 2.42
N MET A 136 10.51 -7.93 2.99
CA MET A 136 11.61 -7.25 3.68
C MET A 136 11.10 -6.77 5.03
N GLU A 137 11.93 -6.87 6.07
CA GLU A 137 11.64 -6.25 7.35
C GLU A 137 12.68 -5.17 7.61
N ALA A 138 12.23 -3.97 7.98
CA ALA A 138 13.12 -2.85 8.23
C ALA A 138 12.58 -1.95 9.34
N ARG A 139 13.51 -1.31 10.04
CA ARG A 139 13.25 -0.24 11.00
C ARG A 139 13.24 1.11 10.29
N VAL A 140 12.26 1.95 10.60
CA VAL A 140 12.20 3.34 10.11
C VAL A 140 13.06 4.20 11.02
N LEU A 141 14.01 4.93 10.42
CA LEU A 141 14.94 5.78 11.13
C LEU A 141 14.45 7.21 11.19
N GLN A 142 14.28 7.83 10.02
CA GLN A 142 13.88 9.23 9.86
C GLN A 142 13.13 9.38 8.54
N ALA A 143 12.35 10.44 8.41
CA ALA A 143 11.69 10.80 7.18
C ALA A 143 12.04 12.22 6.73
N THR A 144 12.12 12.43 5.41
CA THR A 144 12.17 13.78 4.84
C THR A 144 10.85 14.51 5.05
N ALA A 145 10.82 15.80 4.75
CA ALA A 145 9.58 16.53 4.56
C ALA A 145 8.72 15.90 3.45
N ASN A 146 7.39 16.06 3.56
CA ASN A 146 6.45 15.64 2.53
C ASN A 146 6.66 16.45 1.26
N ARG A 147 6.40 15.83 0.11
CA ARG A 147 6.44 16.49 -1.21
C ARG A 147 5.19 16.12 -1.98
N VAL A 148 4.70 17.03 -2.82
CA VAL A 148 3.60 16.75 -3.75
C VAL A 148 4.12 16.86 -5.17
N VAL A 149 3.88 15.82 -5.97
CA VAL A 149 4.33 15.77 -7.36
C VAL A 149 3.18 15.37 -8.31
N PRO A 150 3.13 15.91 -9.53
CA PRO A 150 2.14 15.50 -10.51
C PRO A 150 2.52 14.12 -11.11
N VAL A 151 1.65 13.12 -10.91
CA VAL A 151 1.76 11.80 -11.52
C VAL A 151 0.58 11.62 -12.49
N ASN A 152 0.86 11.60 -13.79
CA ASN A 152 -0.17 11.54 -14.85
C ASN A 152 -1.25 12.63 -14.71
N GLY A 153 -0.84 13.85 -14.35
CA GLY A 153 -1.76 14.98 -14.15
C GLY A 153 -2.50 14.98 -12.80
N VAL A 154 -2.26 14.00 -11.93
CA VAL A 154 -2.84 13.93 -10.58
C VAL A 154 -1.78 14.31 -9.57
N ALA A 155 -2.08 15.26 -8.67
CA ALA A 155 -1.21 15.57 -7.55
C ALA A 155 -1.17 14.37 -6.59
N SER A 156 0.02 13.83 -6.36
CA SER A 156 0.28 12.70 -5.47
C SER A 156 1.30 13.11 -4.42
N GLU A 157 1.02 12.74 -3.18
CA GLU A 157 1.90 13.00 -2.06
C GLU A 157 2.93 11.88 -1.94
N LEU A 158 4.19 12.22 -1.69
CA LEU A 158 5.24 11.28 -1.36
C LEU A 158 6.02 11.75 -0.14
N ARG A 159 6.60 10.78 0.56
CA ARG A 159 7.58 11.03 1.61
C ARG A 159 8.68 9.98 1.53
N VAL A 160 9.92 10.40 1.72
CA VAL A 160 11.08 9.50 1.71
C VAL A 160 11.46 9.18 3.14
N PHE A 161 11.56 7.89 3.45
CA PHE A 161 11.94 7.36 4.74
C PHE A 161 13.32 6.70 4.62
N GLU A 162 14.24 7.03 5.51
CA GLU A 162 15.43 6.21 5.73
C GLU A 162 15.05 5.01 6.55
N ILE A 163 15.38 3.82 6.05
CA ILE A 163 15.09 2.55 6.68
C ILE A 163 16.36 1.72 6.80
N CYS A 164 16.44 0.87 7.83
CA CYS A 164 17.58 -0.01 8.02
C CYS A 164 17.19 -1.40 8.53
N ASP A 165 18.12 -2.33 8.36
CA ASP A 165 18.15 -3.64 8.97
C ASP A 165 19.60 -3.92 9.42
N PRO A 166 19.92 -5.06 10.06
CA PRO A 166 21.30 -5.35 10.48
C PRO A 166 22.33 -5.36 9.35
N THR A 167 21.91 -5.48 8.08
CA THR A 167 22.79 -5.60 6.91
C THR A 167 23.08 -4.26 6.24
N GLY A 168 22.21 -3.25 6.41
CA GLY A 168 22.41 -1.97 5.77
C GLY A 168 21.29 -0.96 5.98
N GLN A 169 21.36 0.10 5.18
CA GLN A 169 20.45 1.23 5.20
C GLN A 169 20.13 1.67 3.76
N THR A 170 18.88 2.02 3.50
CA THR A 170 18.43 2.57 2.22
C THR A 170 17.24 3.53 2.39
N ALA A 171 16.91 4.23 1.31
CA ALA A 171 15.74 5.11 1.26
C ALA A 171 14.52 4.35 0.71
N LEU A 172 13.36 4.58 1.31
CA LEU A 172 12.05 4.07 0.91
C LEU A 172 11.09 5.25 0.65
N THR A 173 10.63 5.40 -0.59
CA THR A 173 9.55 6.33 -0.92
C THR A 173 8.20 5.67 -0.68
N LEU A 174 7.39 6.25 0.20
CA LEU A 174 5.98 5.88 0.37
C LEU A 174 5.08 6.94 -0.27
N TRP A 175 3.97 6.48 -0.85
CA TRP A 175 3.02 7.31 -1.59
C TRP A 175 1.67 7.40 -0.88
N ASP A 176 1.08 8.60 -0.90
CA ASP A 176 -0.26 8.93 -0.41
C ASP A 176 -0.54 8.29 0.97
N ARG A 177 -1.59 7.47 1.07
CA ARG A 177 -2.02 6.80 2.32
C ARG A 177 -0.94 5.95 2.98
N GLN A 178 0.04 5.43 2.23
CA GLN A 178 1.07 4.56 2.80
C GLN A 178 2.02 5.34 3.68
N ILE A 179 2.15 6.66 3.50
CA ILE A 179 2.96 7.53 4.35
C ILE A 179 2.50 7.43 5.82
N MET A 180 1.19 7.29 6.05
CA MET A 180 0.60 7.22 7.40
C MET A 180 0.67 5.84 8.05
N SER A 181 1.14 4.82 7.32
CA SER A 181 1.20 3.44 7.84
C SER A 181 2.49 3.13 8.60
N VAL A 182 3.42 4.08 8.65
CA VAL A 182 4.72 3.93 9.31
C VAL A 182 4.99 5.08 10.27
N GLN A 183 5.79 4.80 11.30
CA GLN A 183 6.24 5.78 12.29
C GLN A 183 7.74 5.63 12.49
N GLU A 184 8.42 6.75 12.70
CA GLU A 184 9.85 6.77 13.00
C GLU A 184 10.16 5.97 14.28
N GLY A 185 11.28 5.26 14.26
CA GLY A 185 11.72 4.41 15.36
C GLY A 185 11.07 3.02 15.42
N LYS A 186 9.99 2.75 14.67
CA LYS A 186 9.29 1.45 14.64
C LYS A 186 9.75 0.56 13.49
N SER A 187 9.47 -0.74 13.60
CA SER A 187 9.83 -1.76 12.61
C SER A 187 8.60 -2.32 11.90
N TYR A 188 8.77 -2.56 10.60
CA TYR A 188 7.69 -3.00 9.72
C TYR A 188 8.17 -4.07 8.75
N ARG A 189 7.25 -4.97 8.40
CA ARG A 189 7.36 -5.87 7.27
C ARG A 189 6.69 -5.23 6.06
N PHE A 190 7.44 -5.19 4.97
CA PHE A 190 7.02 -4.66 3.68
C PHE A 190 6.96 -5.80 2.66
N THR A 191 5.93 -5.78 1.82
CA THR A 191 5.83 -6.66 0.66
C THR A 191 5.50 -5.87 -0.60
N ALA A 192 5.77 -6.45 -1.78
CA ALA A 192 5.49 -5.85 -3.08
C ALA A 192 6.09 -4.43 -3.24
N LEU A 193 7.27 -4.20 -2.67
CA LEU A 193 8.10 -3.04 -2.96
C LEU A 193 8.75 -3.19 -4.34
N SER A 194 9.24 -2.08 -4.88
CA SER A 194 10.04 -2.10 -6.10
C SER A 194 11.27 -1.21 -5.98
N THR A 195 12.34 -1.60 -6.66
CA THR A 195 13.56 -0.80 -6.71
C THR A 195 13.46 0.34 -7.72
N ARG A 196 14.15 1.44 -7.43
CA ARG A 196 14.35 2.60 -8.29
C ARG A 196 15.81 3.04 -8.20
N LYS A 197 16.32 3.74 -9.22
CA LYS A 197 17.59 4.45 -9.13
C LYS A 197 17.37 5.91 -8.74
N GLU A 198 18.17 6.37 -7.79
CA GLU A 198 18.35 7.77 -7.42
C GLU A 198 19.84 8.08 -7.51
N GLY A 199 20.24 8.70 -8.63
CA GLY A 199 21.64 8.65 -9.06
C GLY A 199 22.11 7.20 -9.20
N ASP A 200 23.24 6.87 -8.59
CA ASP A 200 23.81 5.52 -8.61
C ASP A 200 23.23 4.59 -7.52
N ARG A 201 22.49 5.16 -6.54
CA ARG A 201 21.94 4.39 -5.41
C ARG A 201 20.66 3.67 -5.81
N THR A 202 20.56 2.40 -5.44
CA THR A 202 19.31 1.65 -5.51
C THR A 202 18.47 2.00 -4.27
N VAL A 203 17.28 2.53 -4.50
CA VAL A 203 16.32 2.92 -3.47
C VAL A 203 15.01 2.17 -3.67
N LEU A 204 14.15 2.19 -2.67
CA LEU A 204 12.86 1.51 -2.69
C LEU A 204 11.72 2.50 -2.92
N THR A 205 10.67 2.03 -3.58
CA THR A 205 9.40 2.73 -3.70
C THR A 205 8.26 1.76 -3.45
N SER A 206 7.23 2.24 -2.76
CA SER A 206 5.98 1.50 -2.64
C SER A 206 5.17 1.53 -3.94
N SER A 207 4.20 0.62 -4.01
CA SER A 207 3.20 0.52 -5.06
C SER A 207 1.81 0.38 -4.42
N LEU A 208 0.74 0.44 -5.24
CA LEU A 208 -0.62 0.18 -4.77
C LEU A 208 -0.80 -1.21 -4.16
N GLN A 209 0.09 -2.16 -4.47
CA GLN A 209 0.07 -3.52 -3.94
C GLN A 209 0.91 -3.68 -2.68
N THR A 210 1.66 -2.65 -2.27
CA THR A 210 2.51 -2.73 -1.08
C THR A 210 1.66 -2.87 0.16
N ALA A 211 1.92 -3.93 0.92
CA ALA A 211 1.39 -4.14 2.25
C ALA A 211 2.47 -3.85 3.29
N ILE A 212 2.05 -3.26 4.41
CA ILE A 212 2.91 -2.80 5.50
C ILE A 212 2.29 -3.32 6.79
N THR A 213 3.03 -4.11 7.55
CA THR A 213 2.57 -4.66 8.83
C THR A 213 3.62 -4.41 9.91
N ALA A 214 3.19 -4.02 11.10
CA ALA A 214 4.10 -3.81 12.22
C ALA A 214 4.73 -5.15 12.66
N VAL A 215 6.00 -5.11 13.04
CA VAL A 215 6.74 -6.27 13.56
C VAL A 215 7.61 -5.86 14.75
N GLY A 216 8.18 -6.85 15.45
CA GLY A 216 9.16 -6.61 16.49
C GLY A 216 10.42 -5.90 15.97
N ASP A 217 11.30 -5.48 16.88
CA ASP A 217 12.51 -4.75 16.52
C ASP A 217 13.41 -5.58 15.58
N VAL A 218 13.64 -5.04 14.39
CA VAL A 218 14.49 -5.65 13.35
C VAL A 218 15.98 -5.42 13.65
N GLY A 219 16.30 -4.48 14.55
CA GLY A 219 17.66 -4.05 14.82
C GLY A 219 18.14 -2.98 13.82
N ARG A 220 19.45 -2.67 13.89
CA ARG A 220 20.10 -1.64 13.08
C ARG A 220 21.56 -2.02 12.83
N PRO A 221 22.19 -1.51 11.74
CA PRO A 221 23.60 -1.74 11.50
C PRO A 221 24.46 -0.92 12.50
N PRO A 222 25.76 -1.25 12.68
CA PRO A 222 26.64 -0.57 13.64
C PRO A 222 26.75 0.93 13.41
N SER A 223 26.66 1.37 12.16
CA SER A 223 26.69 2.78 11.76
C SER A 223 25.45 3.10 10.93
N VAL A 224 24.70 4.10 11.36
CA VAL A 224 23.52 4.61 10.66
C VAL A 224 23.79 6.05 10.22
N ARG A 225 23.44 6.36 8.98
CA ARG A 225 23.47 7.73 8.46
C ARG A 225 22.17 8.43 8.80
N MET A 226 22.27 9.57 9.46
CA MET A 226 21.11 10.43 9.74
C MET A 226 20.99 11.47 8.63
N LEU A 227 19.76 11.78 8.23
CA LEU A 227 19.48 12.87 7.31
C LEU A 227 19.51 14.21 8.06
N ALA A 228 20.12 15.22 7.44
CA ALA A 228 19.89 16.60 7.83
C ALA A 228 18.53 17.02 7.26
N VAL A 229 17.50 17.02 8.11
CA VAL A 229 16.15 17.46 7.74
C VAL A 229 16.02 18.95 8.06
N ALA A 230 15.57 19.75 7.10
CA ALA A 230 15.24 21.15 7.35
C ALA A 230 14.12 21.23 8.39
N GLY A 231 14.23 22.15 9.34
CA GLY A 231 13.22 22.33 10.37
C GLY A 231 11.89 22.80 9.76
N ASP A 232 10.79 22.25 10.28
CA ASP A 232 9.46 22.74 9.96
C ASP A 232 9.21 24.07 10.71
N GLN A 233 8.40 24.95 10.11
CA GLN A 233 8.00 26.21 10.69
C GLN A 233 6.56 26.13 11.24
N ALA A 234 6.37 26.63 12.46
CA ALA A 234 5.04 26.77 13.03
C ALA A 234 4.39 28.09 12.57
N VAL A 235 3.17 27.99 12.05
CA VAL A 235 2.31 29.11 11.66
C VAL A 235 1.10 29.11 12.56
N ARG A 236 0.77 30.27 13.13
CA ARG A 236 -0.45 30.47 13.94
C ARG A 236 -1.22 31.68 13.46
N GLY A 237 -2.54 31.55 13.37
CA GLY A 237 -3.41 32.64 12.95
C GLY A 237 -4.86 32.24 12.77
N GLN A 238 -5.69 33.21 12.38
CA GLN A 238 -7.11 32.98 12.12
C GLN A 238 -7.30 32.45 10.69
N VAL A 239 -8.17 31.45 10.52
CA VAL A 239 -8.52 30.96 9.18
C VAL A 239 -9.42 31.97 8.49
N THR A 240 -8.98 32.50 7.34
CA THR A 240 -9.76 33.45 6.53
C THR A 240 -10.44 32.78 5.33
N GLY A 241 -9.93 31.62 4.92
CA GLY A 241 -10.49 30.85 3.81
C GLY A 241 -9.92 29.44 3.78
N VAL A 242 -10.70 28.51 3.25
CA VAL A 242 -10.31 27.10 3.15
C VAL A 242 -10.93 26.47 1.91
N GLN A 243 -10.19 25.58 1.27
CA GLN A 243 -10.68 24.71 0.22
C GLN A 243 -10.13 23.30 0.46
N ILE A 244 -11.00 22.31 0.57
CA ILE A 244 -10.66 20.89 0.75
C ILE A 244 -11.34 20.08 -0.35
N VAL A 245 -10.51 19.54 -1.24
CA VAL A 245 -10.95 18.62 -2.28
C VAL A 245 -10.82 17.19 -1.78
N VAL A 246 -11.95 16.51 -1.68
CA VAL A 246 -12.03 15.08 -1.32
C VAL A 246 -12.21 14.26 -2.59
N LYS A 247 -11.28 13.33 -2.84
CA LYS A 247 -11.29 12.43 -4.01
C LYS A 247 -11.51 10.98 -3.57
N PRO A 248 -12.69 10.40 -3.82
CA PRO A 248 -12.98 9.00 -3.53
C PRO A 248 -12.28 8.05 -4.50
N ARG A 249 -11.87 6.90 -3.98
CA ARG A 249 -11.27 5.80 -4.75
C ARG A 249 -11.90 4.47 -4.36
N CYS A 250 -12.19 3.65 -5.37
CA CYS A 250 -12.69 2.31 -5.12
C CYS A 250 -11.65 1.46 -4.37
N ARG A 251 -12.03 0.86 -3.23
CA ARG A 251 -11.12 0.04 -2.43
C ARG A 251 -10.60 -1.19 -3.18
N ARG A 252 -11.34 -1.69 -4.16
CA ARG A 252 -10.98 -2.92 -4.92
C ARG A 252 -10.10 -2.65 -6.13
N CYS A 253 -10.47 -1.67 -6.96
CA CYS A 253 -9.76 -1.39 -8.22
C CYS A 253 -8.89 -0.13 -8.18
N HIS A 254 -8.96 0.63 -7.09
CA HIS A 254 -8.21 1.87 -6.85
C HIS A 254 -8.45 2.99 -7.87
N ALA A 255 -9.49 2.88 -8.70
CA ALA A 255 -9.90 3.93 -9.61
C ALA A 255 -10.47 5.12 -8.84
N GLY A 256 -10.10 6.34 -9.26
CA GLY A 256 -10.77 7.57 -8.83
C GLY A 256 -12.24 7.54 -9.23
N GLN A 257 -13.09 8.15 -8.42
CA GLN A 257 -14.53 8.24 -8.61
C GLN A 257 -14.94 9.71 -8.56
N GLU A 258 -15.91 10.10 -9.39
CA GLU A 258 -16.42 11.46 -9.44
C GLU A 258 -17.85 11.55 -8.90
N SER A 259 -18.62 10.45 -9.01
CA SER A 259 -20.04 10.39 -8.65
C SER A 259 -20.32 9.98 -7.20
N VAL A 260 -19.29 9.68 -6.40
CA VAL A 260 -19.48 9.31 -5.00
C VAL A 260 -19.82 10.57 -4.20
N THR A 261 -21.06 10.63 -3.70
CA THR A 261 -21.61 11.75 -2.94
C THR A 261 -21.98 11.33 -1.52
N ALA A 262 -21.89 12.27 -0.58
CA ALA A 262 -22.26 12.07 0.83
C ALA A 262 -23.75 11.75 1.05
N ARG A 263 -24.60 12.11 0.09
CA ARG A 263 -26.06 11.94 0.20
C ARG A 263 -26.53 10.50 0.00
N SER A 264 -25.70 9.64 -0.59
CA SER A 264 -26.04 8.23 -0.79
C SER A 264 -25.21 7.35 0.13
N THR A 265 -25.85 6.29 0.65
CA THR A 265 -25.21 5.28 1.49
C THR A 265 -24.40 4.26 0.69
N THR A 266 -24.68 4.13 -0.62
CA THR A 266 -24.02 3.18 -1.50
C THR A 266 -23.75 3.77 -2.88
N HIS A 267 -22.66 3.33 -3.51
CA HIS A 267 -22.27 3.75 -4.86
C HIS A 267 -21.70 2.58 -5.66
N ARG A 268 -21.99 2.53 -6.96
CA ARG A 268 -21.33 1.60 -7.87
C ARG A 268 -20.04 2.19 -8.37
N CYS A 269 -18.96 1.42 -8.30
CA CYS A 269 -17.69 1.89 -8.83
C CYS A 269 -17.78 2.09 -10.36
N GLU A 270 -17.43 3.28 -10.83
CA GLU A 270 -17.46 3.68 -12.25
C GLU A 270 -16.59 2.80 -13.16
N ARG A 271 -15.55 2.18 -12.59
CA ARG A 271 -14.62 1.34 -13.35
C ARG A 271 -14.93 -0.16 -13.25
N CYS A 272 -15.22 -0.67 -12.06
CA CYS A 272 -15.40 -2.12 -11.86
C CYS A 272 -16.86 -2.55 -11.65
N GLY A 273 -17.81 -1.62 -11.56
CA GLY A 273 -19.25 -1.86 -11.48
C GLY A 273 -19.77 -2.38 -10.13
N ILE A 274 -18.87 -2.61 -9.16
CA ILE A 274 -19.23 -3.18 -7.85
C ILE A 274 -19.93 -2.12 -7.02
N LEU A 275 -21.08 -2.51 -6.45
CA LEU A 275 -21.80 -1.73 -5.45
C LEU A 275 -21.08 -1.84 -4.10
N GLN A 276 -20.75 -0.71 -3.49
CA GLN A 276 -20.05 -0.62 -2.21
C GLN A 276 -20.71 0.47 -1.35
N HIS A 277 -20.67 0.32 -0.03
CA HIS A 277 -21.04 1.41 0.88
C HIS A 277 -20.11 2.61 0.70
N THR A 278 -20.61 3.83 0.91
CA THR A 278 -19.84 5.07 0.75
C THR A 278 -18.60 5.10 1.66
N ASN A 279 -18.74 4.65 2.91
CA ASN A 279 -17.65 4.51 3.87
C ASN A 279 -16.60 3.44 3.48
N ALA A 280 -16.92 2.54 2.55
CA ALA A 280 -15.98 1.53 2.06
C ALA A 280 -15.02 2.10 0.99
N TYR A 281 -15.30 3.29 0.44
CA TYR A 281 -14.38 4.00 -0.44
C TYR A 281 -13.19 4.54 0.35
N VAL A 282 -12.05 4.64 -0.33
CA VAL A 282 -10.84 5.25 0.23
C VAL A 282 -10.80 6.70 -0.24
N PHE A 283 -10.66 7.64 0.69
CA PHE A 283 -10.63 9.06 0.37
C PHE A 283 -9.18 9.58 0.34
N THR A 284 -8.94 10.49 -0.59
CA THR A 284 -7.69 11.26 -0.69
C THR A 284 -8.01 12.73 -0.63
N TYR A 285 -7.21 13.50 0.10
CA TYR A 285 -7.44 14.92 0.37
C TYR A 285 -6.38 15.78 -0.29
N SER A 286 -6.76 16.99 -0.68
CA SER A 286 -5.84 18.04 -1.09
C SER A 286 -6.53 19.37 -0.93
N GLY A 287 -5.81 20.44 -0.64
CA GLY A 287 -6.47 21.71 -0.42
C GLY A 287 -5.54 22.88 -0.22
N MET A 288 -6.17 23.98 0.19
CA MET A 288 -5.51 25.22 0.54
C MET A 288 -6.19 25.80 1.78
N VAL A 289 -5.40 26.38 2.67
CA VAL A 289 -5.90 27.17 3.80
C VAL A 289 -5.23 28.53 3.80
N MET A 290 -6.04 29.58 3.98
CA MET A 290 -5.62 30.96 4.10
C MET A 290 -5.62 31.32 5.59
N VAL A 291 -4.51 31.85 6.09
CA VAL A 291 -4.30 32.12 7.51
C VAL A 291 -3.85 33.56 7.69
N ALA A 292 -4.66 34.36 8.38
CA ALA A 292 -4.27 35.68 8.84
C ALA A 292 -3.47 35.55 10.14
N THR A 293 -2.17 35.81 10.05
CA THR A 293 -1.27 35.80 11.20
C THR A 293 -1.50 37.00 12.12
N ARG A 294 -1.00 36.93 13.35
CA ARG A 294 -1.05 38.05 14.32
C ARG A 294 -0.36 39.33 13.83
N ASN A 295 0.53 39.21 12.84
CA ASN A 295 1.27 40.32 12.25
C ASN A 295 0.48 41.02 11.12
N GLY A 296 -0.74 40.54 10.82
CA GLY A 296 -1.57 41.04 9.73
C GLY A 296 -1.20 40.50 8.35
N GLU A 297 -0.21 39.62 8.25
CA GLU A 297 0.12 38.91 7.01
C GLU A 297 -0.86 37.77 6.77
N GLU A 298 -1.37 37.66 5.54
CA GLU A 298 -2.21 36.55 5.11
C GLU A 298 -1.35 35.53 4.35
N LEU A 299 -1.30 34.30 4.86
CA LEU A 299 -0.51 33.20 4.30
C LEU A 299 -1.41 32.20 3.59
N SER A 300 -1.01 31.82 2.37
CA SER A 300 -1.64 30.73 1.62
C SER A 300 -0.84 29.44 1.80
N LEU A 301 -1.42 28.46 2.47
CA LEU A 301 -0.75 27.20 2.81
C LEU A 301 -1.39 26.03 2.07
N THR A 302 -0.57 25.15 1.52
CA THR A 302 -1.06 23.97 0.77
C THR A 302 -1.31 22.80 1.72
N LEU A 303 -2.55 22.31 1.76
CA LEU A 303 -2.96 21.15 2.56
C LEU A 303 -2.62 19.85 1.82
N THR A 304 -1.80 19.02 2.45
CA THR A 304 -1.43 17.69 1.95
C THR A 304 -2.47 16.65 2.34
N ASN A 305 -2.49 15.50 1.64
CA ASN A 305 -3.40 14.41 1.95
C ASN A 305 -3.19 13.91 3.39
N SER A 306 -1.94 13.74 3.81
CA SER A 306 -1.60 13.31 5.17
C SER A 306 -2.01 14.32 6.24
N ALA A 307 -1.84 15.62 6.01
CA ALA A 307 -2.20 16.65 6.97
C ALA A 307 -3.71 16.66 7.25
N VAL A 308 -4.54 16.64 6.20
CA VAL A 308 -6.01 16.60 6.34
C VAL A 308 -6.46 15.26 6.92
N PHE A 309 -5.87 14.14 6.49
CA PHE A 309 -6.20 12.84 7.05
C PHE A 309 -5.92 12.76 8.56
N ASN A 310 -4.76 13.27 8.99
CA ASN A 310 -4.42 13.34 10.42
C ASN A 310 -5.38 14.26 11.17
N TYR A 311 -5.76 15.40 10.60
CA TYR A 311 -6.76 16.29 11.20
C TYR A 311 -8.12 15.58 11.39
N VAL A 312 -8.61 14.89 10.36
CA VAL A 312 -9.86 14.12 10.43
C VAL A 312 -9.79 13.04 11.51
N ARG A 313 -8.67 12.32 11.60
CA ARG A 313 -8.46 11.28 12.60
C ARG A 313 -8.38 11.86 14.02
N ASP A 314 -7.50 12.84 14.22
CA ASP A 314 -7.16 13.37 15.54
C ASP A 314 -8.35 14.15 16.16
N ASN A 315 -9.30 14.63 15.33
CA ASN A 315 -10.53 15.31 15.77
C ASN A 315 -11.80 14.45 15.62
N TYR A 316 -11.67 13.14 15.40
CA TYR A 316 -12.80 12.20 15.33
C TYR A 316 -13.87 12.54 14.26
N LEU A 317 -13.46 13.13 13.14
CA LEU A 317 -14.34 13.58 12.05
C LEU A 317 -14.59 12.49 11.00
N ALA A 318 -14.46 11.21 11.37
CA ALA A 318 -14.57 10.07 10.43
C ALA A 318 -15.90 10.07 9.66
N ARG A 319 -17.00 10.47 10.30
CA ARG A 319 -18.34 10.58 9.69
C ARG A 319 -18.40 11.63 8.56
N MET A 320 -17.52 12.63 8.57
CA MET A 320 -17.45 13.74 7.62
C MET A 320 -16.27 13.57 6.64
N ALA A 321 -15.49 12.49 6.76
CA ALA A 321 -14.28 12.24 5.99
C ALA A 321 -14.50 12.24 4.46
N HIS A 322 -15.73 12.08 4.01
CA HIS A 322 -16.11 12.00 2.60
C HIS A 322 -16.80 13.28 2.09
N ASP A 323 -17.01 14.27 2.97
CA ASP A 323 -17.75 15.49 2.69
C ASP A 323 -16.84 16.71 2.84
N GLY A 324 -16.24 17.14 1.72
CA GLY A 324 -15.31 18.27 1.67
C GLY A 324 -15.88 19.56 2.25
N PRO A 325 -17.06 20.03 1.83
CA PRO A 325 -17.72 21.21 2.40
C PRO A 325 -17.90 21.13 3.91
N SER A 326 -18.32 19.97 4.44
CA SER A 326 -18.44 19.77 5.88
C SER A 326 -17.09 19.87 6.60
N LEU A 327 -16.00 19.38 6.00
CA LEU A 327 -14.65 19.57 6.55
C LEU A 327 -14.17 21.02 6.45
N GLU A 328 -14.56 21.75 5.40
CA GLU A 328 -14.26 23.17 5.23
C GLU A 328 -14.91 24.00 6.34
N GLU A 329 -16.19 23.76 6.65
CA GLU A 329 -16.91 24.43 7.75
C GLU A 329 -16.24 24.18 9.11
N GLU A 330 -15.78 22.95 9.38
CA GLU A 330 -15.05 22.62 10.61
C GLU A 330 -13.72 23.37 10.72
N VAL A 331 -12.98 23.48 9.61
CA VAL A 331 -11.66 24.15 9.61
C VAL A 331 -11.80 25.68 9.66
N ILE A 332 -12.75 26.27 8.95
CA ILE A 332 -12.98 27.73 8.98
C ILE A 332 -13.57 28.19 10.32
N GLY A 333 -14.28 27.31 11.03
CA GLY A 333 -14.81 27.56 12.37
C GLY A 333 -13.75 27.61 13.48
N LEU A 334 -12.49 27.26 13.19
CA LEU A 334 -11.40 27.32 14.17
C LEU A 334 -11.11 28.77 14.58
N SER A 335 -11.13 29.03 15.89
CA SER A 335 -10.81 30.34 16.46
C SER A 335 -9.36 30.76 16.19
N GLU A 336 -8.44 29.80 16.29
CA GLU A 336 -7.03 29.94 15.90
C GLU A 336 -6.58 28.60 15.31
N LEU A 337 -5.92 28.64 14.16
CA LEU A 337 -5.26 27.51 13.54
C LEU A 337 -3.80 27.49 13.97
N GLU A 338 -3.30 26.32 14.34
CA GLU A 338 -1.87 26.04 14.42
C GLU A 338 -1.49 25.04 13.31
N ALA A 339 -0.57 25.44 12.44
CA ALA A 339 -0.09 24.63 11.33
C ALA A 339 1.44 24.50 11.39
N THR A 340 1.94 23.32 11.03
CA THR A 340 3.36 23.03 10.83
C THR A 340 3.62 22.92 9.33
N VAL A 341 4.48 23.80 8.81
CA VAL A 341 4.76 23.96 7.38
C VAL A 341 6.21 23.59 7.11
N ASN A 342 6.44 22.74 6.12
CA ASN A 342 7.79 22.37 5.74
C ASN A 342 8.48 23.42 4.84
N GLY A 343 9.76 23.22 4.54
CA GLY A 343 10.53 24.11 3.66
C GLY A 343 10.03 24.19 2.20
N GLU A 344 9.05 23.37 1.79
CA GLU A 344 8.38 23.46 0.48
C GLU A 344 7.04 24.25 0.55
N GLY A 345 6.68 24.80 1.71
CA GLY A 345 5.41 25.52 1.90
C GLY A 345 4.18 24.59 2.06
N LEU A 346 4.42 23.29 2.29
CA LEU A 346 3.36 22.30 2.46
C LEU A 346 3.04 22.11 3.95
N VAL A 347 1.75 22.06 4.27
CA VAL A 347 1.27 21.75 5.62
C VAL A 347 1.50 20.26 5.88
N VAL A 348 2.25 19.95 6.93
CA VAL A 348 2.53 18.59 7.41
C VAL A 348 1.52 18.17 8.49
N ARG A 349 1.12 19.13 9.34
CA ARG A 349 0.13 18.96 10.39
C ARG A 349 -0.59 20.28 10.63
N PHE A 350 -1.87 20.23 10.95
CA PHE A 350 -2.59 21.39 11.47
C PHE A 350 -3.68 20.96 12.46
N GLY A 351 -4.18 21.91 13.24
CA GLY A 351 -5.26 21.70 14.19
C GLY A 351 -5.65 22.99 14.93
N PRO A 352 -6.56 22.89 15.90
CA PRO A 352 -6.88 24.02 16.77
C PRO A 352 -5.63 24.48 17.54
N GLY A 353 -5.41 25.79 17.57
CA GLY A 353 -4.38 26.40 18.41
C GLY A 353 -4.72 26.21 19.87
N VAL A 354 -3.94 25.39 20.59
CA VAL A 354 -4.13 25.21 22.03
C VAL A 354 -3.64 26.49 22.72
N GLN A 355 -4.53 27.17 23.45
CA GLN A 355 -4.10 28.14 24.43
C GLN A 355 -3.34 27.37 25.51
N ALA A 356 -2.04 27.62 25.64
CA ALA A 356 -1.29 27.14 26.78
C ALA A 356 -1.94 27.73 28.03
N GLU A 357 -2.68 26.91 28.79
CA GLU A 357 -3.09 27.29 30.12
C GLU A 357 -1.82 27.57 30.92
N VAL A 358 -1.67 28.84 31.32
CA VAL A 358 -0.60 29.29 32.19
C VAL A 358 -0.76 28.51 33.50
N SER A 359 0.14 27.56 33.71
CA SER A 359 0.20 26.73 34.90
C SER A 359 0.33 27.59 36.15
N GLY A 360 -0.76 27.71 36.90
CA GLY A 360 -0.77 28.09 38.31
C GLY A 360 -0.34 26.89 39.16
N SER A 361 0.60 27.14 40.06
CA SER A 361 1.30 26.20 40.94
C SER A 361 0.46 25.21 41.77
N ALA A 362 1.00 23.99 41.86
CA ALA A 362 1.08 23.07 43.00
C ALA A 362 -0.15 22.24 43.43
N LYS A 363 -0.06 20.91 43.21
CA LYS A 363 0.23 19.92 44.28
C LYS A 363 0.55 18.54 43.70
N GLN A 364 1.61 17.93 44.22
CA GLN A 364 1.90 16.51 44.10
C GLN A 364 0.79 15.72 44.80
N ASP A 365 0.27 14.69 44.15
CA ASP A 365 0.01 13.38 44.74
C ASP A 365 -0.13 12.33 43.62
N GLY A 366 0.50 11.18 43.82
CA GLY A 366 0.65 10.14 42.80
C GLY A 366 -0.51 9.15 42.72
N ALA A 367 -0.70 8.55 41.54
CA ALA A 367 -1.17 7.18 41.35
C ALA A 367 -1.12 6.79 39.86
N GLN A 368 -0.44 5.66 39.61
CA GLN A 368 -0.84 4.56 38.73
C GLN A 368 -1.33 4.83 37.29
N GLY A 369 -0.45 4.47 36.36
CA GLY A 369 -0.70 3.62 35.19
C GLY A 369 -2.06 3.71 34.48
N GLU A 370 -2.04 4.32 33.30
CA GLU A 370 -3.00 4.00 32.26
C GLU A 370 -2.27 3.85 30.92
N GLU A 371 -2.34 2.63 30.41
CA GLU A 371 -1.73 2.15 29.18
C GLU A 371 -2.49 2.77 28.00
N VAL A 372 -1.84 3.67 27.26
CA VAL A 372 -2.41 4.30 26.05
C VAL A 372 -2.60 3.20 24.99
N LYS A 373 -3.82 2.67 24.89
CA LYS A 373 -4.24 1.81 23.79
C LYS A 373 -4.15 2.60 22.48
N THR A 374 -3.13 2.30 21.69
CA THR A 374 -3.04 2.71 20.29
C THR A 374 -4.13 1.98 19.50
N CYS A 375 -5.19 2.70 19.12
CA CYS A 375 -6.27 2.19 18.29
C CYS A 375 -5.75 1.90 16.87
N GLU A 376 -6.00 0.69 16.38
CA GLU A 376 -5.50 0.22 15.09
C GLU A 376 -6.25 0.88 13.92
N LEU A 377 -5.54 1.11 12.82
CA LEU A 377 -6.00 1.75 11.57
C LEU A 377 -7.19 1.04 10.88
N GLY A 378 -7.68 -0.07 11.44
CA GLY A 378 -8.85 -0.83 10.97
C GLY A 378 -10.14 -0.56 11.75
N GLU A 379 -10.09 0.01 12.95
CA GLU A 379 -11.27 0.14 13.84
C GLU A 379 -12.11 1.40 13.56
N LEU A 380 -11.51 2.47 13.01
CA LEU A 380 -12.23 3.70 12.63
C LEU A 380 -13.26 3.53 11.49
N LEU A 381 -13.38 2.33 10.92
CA LEU A 381 -14.38 1.99 9.90
C LEU A 381 -15.36 0.89 10.34
N ALA A 382 -15.29 0.42 11.58
CA ALA A 382 -16.16 -0.64 12.10
C ALA A 382 -17.26 -0.13 13.07
N GLU A 383 -17.12 1.08 13.63
CA GLU A 383 -18.08 1.61 14.62
C GLU A 383 -19.25 2.40 14.00
N SER A 384 -19.85 1.89 12.92
CA SER A 384 -21.12 2.44 12.40
C SER A 384 -22.22 1.39 12.21
N GLU A 385 -22.08 0.19 12.78
CA GLU A 385 -23.10 -0.87 12.68
C GLU A 385 -24.06 -0.94 13.87
N ASP A 386 -23.85 -0.18 14.95
CA ASP A 386 -24.68 -0.25 16.17
C ASP A 386 -25.49 1.03 16.45
N ILE A 387 -26.19 1.58 15.46
CA ILE A 387 -27.36 2.45 15.72
C ILE A 387 -28.41 2.22 14.64
N ASN A 388 -29.22 1.17 14.82
CA ASN A 388 -30.65 1.10 14.47
C ASN A 388 -31.19 -0.27 14.92
N ALA A 389 -31.54 -0.34 16.20
CA ALA A 389 -32.62 -1.19 16.71
C ALA A 389 -33.82 -0.29 17.00
#